data_AF-A0A7C4QKJ2-F1
#
_entry.id   AF-A0A7C4QKJ2-F1
#
_cell.length_a   1.000
_cell.length_b   1.000
_cell.length_c   1.000
_cell.angle_alpha   90.00
_cell.angle_beta   90.00
_cell.angle_gamma   90.00
#
_symmetry.space_group_name_H-M   'P 1'
#
loop_
_entity.id
_entity.type
_entity.pdbx_description
1 polymer ?
#
loop_
_entity_poly.entity_id
_entity_poly.type
_entity_poly.pdbx_seq_one_letter_code
_entity_poly.pdbx_strand_id
1 'polypeptide(L)'
;MRCGKIVAVGKSSEILKLRGPQTRLFPLEGRPLLPGFFDGHVHFLKVGLDRTFFVDLSGARSLSEALEMLRARAEARPGEWVVGRGWE
;
A
#
# COMPACT_ATOMS: atom_id res chain seq x y z
N MET A 1 -1.77 -13.32 -20.46
CA MET A 1 -2.88 -12.39 -20.17
C MET A 1 -3.13 -11.53 -21.40
N ARG A 2 -4.37 -11.07 -21.61
CA ARG A 2 -4.73 -10.09 -22.67
C ARG A 2 -5.69 -9.07 -22.05
N CYS A 3 -5.40 -7.77 -22.21
CA CYS A 3 -6.21 -6.67 -21.64
C CYS A 3 -6.55 -6.88 -20.14
N GLY A 4 -5.55 -7.20 -19.32
CA GLY A 4 -5.73 -7.42 -17.88
C GLY A 4 -6.43 -8.73 -17.48
N LYS A 5 -6.84 -9.57 -18.43
CA LYS A 5 -7.56 -10.82 -18.16
C LYS A 5 -6.69 -12.07 -18.36
N ILE A 6 -6.91 -13.07 -17.52
CA ILE A 6 -6.41 -14.42 -17.71
C ILE A 6 -7.29 -15.09 -18.79
N VAL A 7 -6.65 -15.57 -19.86
CA VAL A 7 -7.36 -16.14 -21.03
C VAL A 7 -7.28 -17.67 -21.10
N ALA A 8 -6.35 -18.27 -20.37
CA ALA A 8 -6.16 -19.72 -20.28
C ALA A 8 -5.32 -20.04 -19.03
N VAL A 9 -5.56 -21.22 -18.44
CA VAL A 9 -4.80 -21.80 -17.33
C VAL A 9 -4.59 -23.28 -17.66
N GLY A 10 -3.39 -23.81 -17.41
CA GLY A 10 -3.03 -25.18 -17.80
C GLY A 10 -1.55 -25.44 -17.67
N LYS A 11 -1.08 -26.56 -18.24
CA LYS A 11 0.35 -26.90 -18.24
C LYS A 11 1.14 -25.90 -19.08
N SER A 12 2.39 -25.64 -18.72
CA SER A 12 3.26 -24.73 -19.46
C SER A 12 3.35 -25.10 -20.96
N SER A 13 3.43 -26.39 -21.28
CA SER A 13 3.48 -26.90 -22.65
C SER A 13 2.23 -26.59 -23.48
N GLU A 14 1.07 -26.42 -22.84
CA GLU A 14 -0.20 -26.10 -23.51
C GLU A 14 -0.32 -24.58 -23.69
N ILE A 15 -0.06 -23.82 -22.62
CA ILE A 15 -0.19 -22.36 -22.62
C ILE A 15 0.82 -21.68 -23.53
N LEU A 16 2.04 -22.22 -23.61
CA LEU A 16 3.09 -21.66 -24.48
C LEU A 16 2.74 -21.74 -25.97
N LYS A 17 1.81 -22.61 -26.39
CA LYS A 17 1.31 -22.68 -27.78
C LYS A 17 0.47 -21.45 -28.16
N LEU A 18 -0.09 -20.74 -27.19
CA LEU A 18 -0.89 -19.52 -27.41
C LEU A 18 -0.03 -18.27 -27.65
N ARG A 19 1.30 -18.41 -27.59
CA ARG A 19 2.27 -17.32 -27.77
C ARG A 19 2.19 -16.80 -29.21
N GLY A 20 1.99 -15.49 -29.35
CA GLY A 20 2.15 -14.76 -30.60
C GLY A 20 3.39 -13.84 -30.60
N PRO A 21 3.65 -13.13 -31.71
CA PRO A 21 4.81 -12.23 -31.83
C PRO A 21 4.91 -11.16 -30.74
N GLN A 22 3.76 -10.71 -30.22
CA GLN A 22 3.68 -9.68 -29.17
C GLN A 22 3.62 -10.25 -27.74
N THR A 23 3.69 -11.57 -27.56
CA THR A 23 3.62 -12.18 -26.23
C THR A 23 4.92 -11.95 -25.47
N ARG A 24 4.82 -11.25 -24.34
CA ARG A 24 5.89 -11.14 -23.34
C ARG A 24 5.85 -12.35 -22.40
N LEU A 25 7.00 -12.98 -22.20
CA LEU A 25 7.17 -14.09 -21.26
C LEU A 25 7.81 -13.58 -19.98
N PHE A 26 7.32 -14.06 -18.84
CA PHE A 26 7.84 -13.77 -17.51
C PHE A 26 8.15 -15.11 -16.81
N PRO A 27 9.41 -15.58 -16.85
CA PRO A 27 9.82 -16.80 -16.16
C PRO A 27 9.66 -16.65 -14.65
N LEU A 28 9.02 -17.62 -14.00
CA LEU A 28 8.81 -17.59 -12.55
C LEU A 28 9.96 -18.23 -11.78
N GLU A 29 10.83 -19.01 -12.44
CA GLU A 29 11.98 -19.68 -11.80
C GLU A 29 11.56 -20.56 -10.61
N GLY A 30 10.44 -21.27 -10.76
CA GLY A 30 9.89 -22.14 -9.71
C GLY A 30 9.11 -21.39 -8.61
N ARG A 31 9.05 -20.06 -8.63
CA ARG A 31 8.24 -19.29 -7.68
C ARG A 31 6.74 -19.45 -7.95
N PRO A 32 5.90 -19.48 -6.90
CA PRO A 32 4.46 -19.54 -7.06
C PRO A 32 3.91 -18.21 -7.60
N LEU A 33 2.85 -18.29 -8.40
CA LEU A 33 2.00 -17.17 -8.77
C LEU A 33 0.63 -17.36 -8.11
N LEU A 34 0.23 -16.41 -7.29
CA LEU A 34 -1.03 -16.43 -6.54
C LEU A 34 -1.94 -15.28 -7.01
N PRO A 35 -3.26 -15.38 -6.81
CA PRO A 35 -4.13 -14.22 -6.91
C PRO A 35 -3.64 -13.09 -6.00
N GLY A 36 -3.80 -11.84 -6.45
CA GLY A 36 -3.55 -10.68 -5.58
C GLY A 36 -4.50 -10.68 -4.38
N PHE A 37 -4.06 -10.11 -3.27
CA PHE A 37 -4.93 -9.91 -2.11
C PHE A 37 -6.10 -8.98 -2.47
N PHE A 38 -7.26 -9.27 -1.87
CA PHE A 38 -8.45 -8.44 -1.94
C PHE A 38 -8.94 -8.17 -0.53
N ASP A 39 -8.99 -6.89 -0.15
CA ASP A 39 -9.55 -6.44 1.12
C ASP A 39 -11.00 -6.01 0.90
N GLY A 40 -11.94 -6.78 1.47
CA GLY A 40 -13.37 -6.54 1.32
C GLY A 40 -13.90 -5.39 2.19
N HIS A 41 -13.11 -4.91 3.16
CA HIS A 41 -13.53 -3.81 4.01
C HIS A 41 -12.32 -3.08 4.61
N VAL A 42 -12.06 -1.88 4.09
CA VAL A 42 -10.98 -1.03 4.58
C VAL A 42 -11.43 0.43 4.67
N HIS A 43 -11.02 1.11 5.74
CA HIS A 43 -11.09 2.57 5.83
C HIS A 43 -9.87 3.22 5.19
N PHE A 44 -9.71 3.05 3.86
CA PHE A 44 -8.50 3.48 3.14
C PHE A 44 -8.18 4.97 3.36
N LEU A 45 -9.18 5.85 3.32
CA LEU A 45 -8.97 7.28 3.57
C LEU A 45 -8.44 7.55 4.98
N LYS A 46 -8.96 6.85 5.99
CA LYS A 46 -8.47 6.99 7.37
C LYS A 46 -7.00 6.57 7.46
N VAL A 47 -6.64 5.43 6.85
CA VAL A 47 -5.25 4.94 6.85
C VAL A 47 -4.33 5.93 6.13
N GLY A 48 -4.74 6.46 4.98
CA GLY A 48 -3.97 7.48 4.26
C GLY A 48 -3.78 8.76 5.06
N LEU A 49 -4.85 9.25 5.71
CA LEU A 49 -4.77 10.42 6.59
C LEU A 49 -3.81 10.19 7.76
N ASP A 50 -3.96 9.07 8.46
CA ASP A 50 -3.12 8.71 9.61
C ASP A 50 -1.63 8.58 9.23
N ARG A 51 -1.33 8.04 8.04
CA ARG A 51 0.05 7.78 7.59
C ARG A 51 0.74 8.97 6.91
N THR A 52 -0.02 9.90 6.35
CA THR A 52 0.54 10.96 5.49
C THR A 52 0.32 12.36 6.04
N PHE A 53 -0.76 12.60 6.78
CA PHE A 53 -1.16 13.95 7.18
C PHE A 53 -1.09 14.16 8.69
N PHE A 54 -1.43 13.15 9.48
CA PHE A 54 -1.45 13.25 10.93
C PHE A 54 -0.06 13.00 11.54
N VAL A 55 0.14 13.54 12.73
CA VAL A 55 1.35 13.29 13.51
C VAL A 55 1.23 11.92 14.18
N ASP A 56 2.17 11.02 13.89
CA ASP A 56 2.27 9.73 14.57
C ASP A 56 2.90 9.96 15.95
N LEU A 57 2.07 9.88 17.00
CA LEU A 57 2.48 10.10 18.38
C LEU A 57 2.89 8.79 19.10
N SER A 58 2.82 7.64 18.43
CA SER A 58 3.12 6.33 19.06
C SER A 58 4.56 6.16 19.53
N GLY A 59 5.47 7.02 19.04
CA GLY A 59 6.87 7.02 19.46
C GLY A 59 7.20 7.92 20.65
N ALA A 60 6.29 8.81 21.06
CA ALA A 60 6.58 9.74 22.14
C ALA A 60 6.41 9.04 23.51
N ARG A 61 7.24 9.45 24.49
CA ARG A 61 7.39 8.78 25.79
C ARG A 61 6.94 9.66 26.96
N SER A 62 6.60 10.91 26.69
CA SER A 62 5.98 11.82 27.64
C SER A 62 5.03 12.80 26.96
N LEU A 63 4.10 13.36 27.73
CA LEU A 63 3.19 14.40 27.24
C LEU A 63 3.96 15.57 26.60
N SER A 64 5.10 15.94 27.19
CA SER A 64 5.97 16.99 26.67
C SER A 64 6.46 16.66 25.26
N GLU A 65 6.94 15.45 25.03
CA GLU A 65 7.39 14.99 23.70
C GLU A 65 6.25 15.01 22.68
N ALA A 66 5.05 14.52 23.05
CA ALA A 66 3.90 14.56 22.14
C ALA A 66 3.50 15.98 21.77
N LEU A 67 3.49 16.90 22.75
CA LEU A 67 3.20 18.31 22.49
C LEU A 67 4.28 18.97 21.63
N GLU A 68 5.55 18.63 21.80
CA GLU A 68 6.63 19.10 20.93
C GLU A 68 6.46 18.62 19.48
N MET A 69 6.09 17.36 19.27
CA MET A 69 5.80 16.82 17.93
C MET A 69 4.62 17.55 17.26
N LEU A 70 3.56 17.83 18.02
CA LEU A 70 2.41 18.59 17.51
C LEU A 70 2.79 20.05 17.20
N ARG A 71 3.61 20.69 18.04
CA ARG A 71 4.11 22.05 17.81
C ARG A 71 4.95 22.13 16.54
N ALA A 72 5.88 21.21 16.34
CA ALA A 72 6.69 21.15 15.13
C ALA A 72 5.82 21.04 13.87
N ARG A 73 4.72 20.28 13.92
CA ARG A 73 3.77 20.18 12.81
C ARG A 73 2.99 21.48 12.57
N ALA A 74 2.61 22.19 13.63
CA ALA A 74 1.92 23.48 13.54
C ALA A 74 2.82 24.56 12.93
N GLU A 75 4.08 24.61 13.33
CA GLU A 75 5.07 25.55 12.80
C GLU A 75 5.38 25.28 11.33
N ALA A 76 5.50 24.01 10.95
CA ALA A 76 5.75 23.64 9.56
C ALA A 76 4.57 23.94 8.62
N ARG A 77 3.33 23.97 9.14
CA ARG A 77 2.12 24.27 8.37
C ARG A 77 1.18 25.23 9.12
N PRO A 78 1.51 26.52 9.17
CA PRO A 78 0.70 27.51 9.86
C PRO A 78 -0.71 27.62 9.28
N GLY A 79 -1.73 27.71 10.14
CA GLY A 79 -3.13 27.87 9.74
C GLY A 79 -3.87 26.57 9.36
N GLU A 80 -3.17 25.43 9.30
CA GLU A 80 -3.80 24.12 9.14
C GLU A 80 -4.19 23.49 10.48
N TRP A 81 -5.20 22.63 10.46
CA TRP A 81 -5.48 21.74 11.58
C TRP A 81 -4.33 20.77 11.81
N VAL A 82 -3.87 20.68 13.07
CA VAL A 82 -2.92 19.66 13.50
C VAL A 82 -3.67 18.56 14.23
N VAL A 83 -3.54 17.34 13.72
CA VAL A 83 -4.16 16.14 14.29
C VAL A 83 -3.06 15.13 14.58
N GLY A 84 -3.03 14.62 15.80
CA GLY A 84 -2.15 13.53 16.23
C GLY A 84 -2.92 12.26 16.54
N ARG A 85 -2.30 11.09 16.36
CA ARG A 85 -2.86 9.79 16.73
C ARG A 85 -1.80 8.87 17.34
N GLY A 86 -2.25 7.88 18.11
CA GLY A 86 -1.41 6.79 18.61
C GLY A 86 -0.69 7.08 19.93
N TRP A 87 -1.05 8.15 20.64
CA TRP A 87 -0.53 8.45 21.98
C TRP A 87 -1.09 7.47 23.02
N GLU A 88 -0.22 6.94 23.89
CA GLU A 88 -0.55 6.04 25.02
C GLU A 88 0.08 6.51 26.32
#